data_AF-A0A7S7ZJG2-F1
#
_entry.id   AF-A0A7S7ZJG2-F1
#
_cell.length_a   1.000
_cell.length_b   1.000
_cell.length_c   1.000
_cell.angle_alpha   90.00
_cell.angle_beta   90.00
_cell.angle_gamma   90.00
#
_symmetry.space_group_name_H-M   'P 1'
#
loop_
_entity.id
_entity.type
_entity.pdbx_description
1 polymer ?
#
loop_
_entity_poly.entity_id
_entity_poly.type
_entity_poly.pdbx_seq_one_letter_code
_entity_poly.pdbx_strand_id
1 'polypeptide(L)'
;MSKNIVLLSDGTGNAAGKVWRTNVWRTFQSLDLKTSDQIAIYDDGVGTSSFKPLAILGGAFGYGLKRNVINLYKFLCRNYQDGDKIYAFGFSRGAFTVRIVVGLVLNQGLVKFANEGELDNKARAAYRAYRHDKYPVWNLQ
;
A
#
# COMPACT_ATOMS: atom_id res chain seq x y z
N MET A 1 19.04 10.50 -12.10
CA MET A 1 18.32 9.64 -13.08
C MET A 1 17.01 9.23 -12.43
N SER A 2 15.90 9.27 -13.18
CA SER A 2 14.60 8.80 -12.68
C SER A 2 14.65 7.30 -12.42
N LYS A 3 14.01 6.85 -11.34
CA LYS A 3 13.87 5.42 -11.02
C LYS A 3 12.42 4.94 -11.08
N ASN A 4 12.25 3.64 -11.18
CA ASN A 4 10.96 2.95 -11.07
C ASN A 4 10.69 2.61 -9.60
N ILE A 5 9.49 2.93 -9.11
CA ILE A 5 9.01 2.58 -7.77
C ILE A 5 7.80 1.66 -7.91
N VAL A 6 7.96 0.40 -7.51
CA VAL A 6 6.93 -0.63 -7.68
C VAL A 6 6.25 -0.93 -6.35
N LEU A 7 4.94 -0.66 -6.28
CA LEU A 7 4.08 -1.01 -5.15
C LEU A 7 3.35 -2.31 -5.46
N LEU A 8 3.49 -3.31 -4.60
CA LEU A 8 2.80 -4.58 -4.74
C LEU A 8 2.02 -4.89 -3.47
N SER A 9 0.72 -5.18 -3.61
CA SER A 9 -0.12 -5.61 -2.48
C SER A 9 -0.92 -6.84 -2.86
N ASP A 10 -0.74 -7.93 -2.12
CA ASP A 10 -1.44 -9.18 -2.37
C ASP A 10 -2.79 -9.25 -1.62
N GLY A 11 -3.63 -10.19 -2.04
CA GLY A 11 -4.88 -10.55 -1.38
C GLY A 11 -4.67 -11.18 -0.02
N THR A 12 -5.74 -11.18 0.78
CA THR A 12 -5.78 -11.80 2.11
C THR A 12 -5.35 -13.25 2.10
N GLY A 13 -4.41 -13.60 2.98
CA GLY A 13 -4.00 -14.98 3.21
C GLY A 13 -3.14 -15.56 2.09
N ASN A 14 -2.54 -14.75 1.22
CA ASN A 14 -1.63 -15.18 0.16
C ASN A 14 -0.16 -14.97 0.54
N ALA A 15 0.18 -15.17 1.82
CA ALA A 15 1.55 -15.05 2.31
C ALA A 15 2.53 -15.80 1.41
N ALA A 16 3.74 -15.25 1.26
CA ALA A 16 4.83 -15.77 0.42
C ALA A 16 5.22 -17.25 0.70
N GLY A 17 4.72 -17.83 1.80
CA GLY A 17 4.90 -19.23 2.19
C GLY A 17 3.78 -20.21 1.78
N LYS A 18 2.74 -19.79 1.04
CA LYS A 18 1.73 -20.75 0.53
C LYS A 18 2.19 -21.42 -0.78
N VAL A 19 1.79 -22.69 -0.94
CA VAL A 19 2.08 -23.54 -2.12
C VAL A 19 1.63 -22.88 -3.43
N TRP A 20 0.54 -22.10 -3.40
CA TRP A 20 0.01 -21.38 -4.55
C TRP A 20 0.44 -19.91 -4.53
N ARG A 21 1.41 -19.57 -5.39
CA ARG A 21 1.94 -18.22 -5.56
C ARG A 21 1.01 -17.37 -6.43
N THR A 22 0.67 -16.16 -6.00
CA THR A 22 -0.15 -15.22 -6.80
C THR A 22 0.66 -14.57 -7.91
N ASN A 23 -0.04 -13.98 -8.88
CA ASN A 23 0.62 -13.20 -9.93
C ASN A 23 1.30 -11.94 -9.38
N VAL A 24 0.84 -11.38 -8.27
CA VAL A 24 1.50 -10.24 -7.61
C VAL A 24 2.86 -10.68 -7.05
N TRP A 25 2.90 -11.81 -6.33
CA TRP A 25 4.16 -12.38 -5.85
C TRP A 25 5.11 -12.75 -7.00
N ARG A 26 4.60 -13.38 -8.07
CA ARG A 26 5.41 -13.72 -9.24
C ARG A 26 5.99 -12.47 -9.92
N THR A 27 5.22 -11.39 -9.99
CA THR A 27 5.69 -10.10 -10.51
C THR A 27 6.81 -9.55 -9.65
N PHE A 28 6.64 -9.54 -8.32
CA PHE A 28 7.70 -9.10 -7.39
C PHE A 28 9.00 -9.90 -7.59
N GLN A 29 8.91 -11.22 -7.70
CA GLN A 29 10.05 -12.11 -7.90
C GLN A 29 10.74 -11.91 -9.26
N SER A 30 10.03 -11.39 -10.27
CA SER A 30 10.59 -11.11 -11.59
C SER A 30 11.25 -9.72 -11.72
N LEU A 31 11.14 -8.87 -10.70
CA LEU A 31 11.76 -7.54 -10.74
C LEU A 31 13.29 -7.66 -10.65
N ASP A 32 13.99 -6.92 -11.51
CA ASP A 32 15.42 -6.67 -11.31
C ASP A 32 15.58 -5.57 -10.24
N LEU A 33 16.17 -5.93 -9.11
CA LEU A 33 16.41 -5.05 -7.97
C LEU A 33 17.91 -4.97 -7.63
N LYS A 34 18.78 -5.36 -8.57
CA LYS A 34 20.24 -5.33 -8.38
C LYS A 34 20.82 -3.92 -8.47
N THR A 35 20.12 -3.04 -9.19
CA THR A 35 20.51 -1.65 -9.46
C THR A 35 19.58 -0.68 -8.74
N SER A 36 20.03 0.58 -8.58
CA SER A 36 19.28 1.62 -7.86
C SER A 36 18.22 2.35 -8.71
N ASP A 37 18.08 1.99 -9.98
CA ASP A 37 17.08 2.52 -10.91
C ASP A 37 15.69 1.87 -10.75
N GLN A 38 15.57 0.86 -9.88
CA GLN A 38 14.30 0.24 -9.53
C GLN A 38 14.25 -0.17 -8.07
N ILE A 39 13.17 0.20 -7.38
CA ILE A 39 12.90 -0.23 -6.01
C ILE A 39 11.46 -0.75 -5.91
N ALA A 40 11.22 -1.64 -4.94
CA ALA A 40 9.91 -2.23 -4.74
C ALA A 40 9.57 -2.42 -3.26
N ILE A 41 8.28 -2.37 -2.97
CA ILE A 41 7.71 -2.82 -1.70
C ILE A 41 6.62 -3.86 -1.98
N TYR A 42 6.69 -4.98 -1.25
CA TYR A 42 5.70 -6.04 -1.30
C TYR A 42 4.97 -6.12 0.04
N ASP A 43 3.65 -5.95 0.00
CA ASP A 43 2.71 -6.12 1.10
C ASP A 43 2.00 -7.47 0.92
N ASP A 44 2.24 -8.41 1.86
CA ASP A 44 1.72 -9.78 1.83
C ASP A 44 0.23 -9.90 2.21
N GLY A 45 -0.40 -8.76 2.53
CA GLY A 45 -1.79 -8.66 2.95
C GLY A 45 -2.00 -9.06 4.41
N VAL A 46 -2.88 -8.34 5.11
CA VAL A 46 -3.36 -8.63 6.47
C VAL A 46 -3.61 -10.14 6.68
N GLY A 47 -2.84 -10.76 7.59
CA GLY A 47 -3.09 -12.10 8.13
C GLY A 47 -2.14 -13.21 7.64
N THR A 48 -0.89 -13.20 8.13
CA THR A 48 -0.03 -14.39 8.20
C THR A 48 -0.39 -15.32 9.38
N SER A 49 -1.46 -15.03 10.12
CA SER A 49 -2.05 -15.96 11.08
C SER A 49 -3.13 -16.81 10.41
N SER A 50 -2.95 -18.12 10.50
CA SER A 50 -3.80 -19.21 10.03
C SER A 50 -5.30 -18.93 10.16
N PHE A 51 -6.02 -19.05 9.04
CA PHE A 51 -7.48 -19.16 8.94
C PHE A 51 -8.34 -18.06 9.61
N LYS A 52 -9.12 -17.31 8.80
CA LYS A 52 -10.58 -17.16 8.98
C LYS A 52 -11.22 -16.32 7.86
N PRO A 53 -12.07 -16.93 7.01
CA PRO A 53 -12.99 -16.21 6.13
C PRO A 53 -13.94 -15.25 6.88
N LEU A 54 -14.16 -15.48 8.19
CA LEU A 54 -15.01 -14.65 9.04
C LEU A 54 -14.42 -13.28 9.42
N ALA A 55 -13.08 -13.11 9.40
CA ALA A 55 -12.43 -11.84 9.72
C ALA A 55 -12.64 -10.76 8.61
N ILE A 56 -13.23 -11.17 7.48
CA ILE A 56 -13.48 -10.36 6.29
C ILE A 56 -14.62 -9.34 6.53
N LEU A 57 -15.50 -9.55 7.52
CA LEU A 57 -16.81 -8.87 7.56
C LEU A 57 -16.97 -7.63 8.47
N GLY A 58 -15.96 -7.08 9.16
CA GLY A 58 -16.28 -5.86 9.94
C GLY A 58 -15.18 -4.97 10.49
N GLY A 59 -14.10 -5.51 11.08
CA GLY A 59 -13.14 -4.67 11.84
C GLY A 59 -11.68 -4.85 11.45
N ALA A 60 -11.20 -6.10 11.49
CA ALA A 60 -9.81 -6.43 11.15
C ALA A 60 -9.47 -6.11 9.68
N PHE A 61 -10.44 -6.28 8.77
CA PHE A 61 -10.30 -5.90 7.37
C PHE A 61 -10.06 -4.40 7.19
N GLY A 62 -10.85 -3.55 7.86
CA GLY A 62 -10.71 -2.10 7.77
C GLY A 62 -9.42 -1.58 8.41
N TYR A 63 -9.05 -2.10 9.59
CA TYR A 63 -7.81 -1.72 10.27
C TYR A 63 -6.58 -2.14 9.46
N GLY A 64 -6.54 -3.38 8.99
CA GLY A 64 -5.43 -3.89 8.20
C GLY A 64 -5.32 -3.20 6.83
N LEU A 65 -6.45 -2.91 6.17
CA LEU A 65 -6.44 -2.10 4.95
C LEU A 65 -5.83 -0.71 5.19
N LYS A 66 -6.30 0.02 6.22
CA LYS A 66 -5.76 1.33 6.58
C LYS A 66 -4.25 1.27 6.83
N ARG A 67 -3.78 0.26 7.55
CA ARG A 67 -2.35 0.05 7.81
C ARG A 67 -1.56 -0.14 6.51
N ASN A 68 -2.03 -0.99 5.61
CA ASN A 68 -1.35 -1.31 4.36
C ASN A 68 -1.29 -0.09 3.43
N VAL A 69 -2.41 0.65 3.28
CA VAL A 69 -2.43 1.91 2.52
C VAL A 69 -1.40 2.90 3.05
N ILE A 70 -1.39 3.14 4.36
CA ILE A 70 -0.48 4.12 4.97
C ILE A 70 0.98 3.67 4.83
N ASN A 71 1.26 2.37 4.94
CA ASN A 71 2.62 1.85 4.78
C ASN A 71 3.14 2.02 3.35
N LEU A 72 2.35 1.67 2.33
CA LEU A 72 2.70 1.85 0.92
C LEU A 72 2.85 3.33 0.57
N TYR A 73 1.96 4.19 1.09
CA TYR A 73 2.05 5.64 0.92
C TYR A 73 3.32 6.22 1.56
N LYS A 74 3.68 5.79 2.78
CA LYS A 74 4.95 6.20 3.41
C LYS A 74 6.16 5.73 2.61
N PHE A 75 6.11 4.53 2.03
CA PHE A 75 7.18 4.06 1.14
C PHE A 75 7.36 5.01 -0.06
N LEU A 76 6.27 5.46 -0.69
CA LEU A 76 6.37 6.48 -1.73
C LEU A 76 6.97 7.79 -1.21
N CYS A 77 6.46 8.32 -0.09
CA CYS A 77 6.94 9.59 0.47
C CYS A 77 8.45 9.58 0.76
N ARG A 78 8.99 8.44 1.21
CA ARG A 78 10.44 8.31 1.50
C ARG A 78 11.30 8.29 0.25
N ASN A 79 10.79 7.70 -0.84
CA ASN A 79 11.65 7.29 -1.94
C ASN A 79 11.44 8.09 -3.23
N TYR A 80 10.26 8.68 -3.42
CA TYR A 80 9.95 9.40 -4.64
C TYR A 80 10.79 10.68 -4.78
N GLN A 81 11.35 10.86 -5.96
CA GLN A 81 11.98 12.08 -6.44
C GLN A 81 11.31 12.52 -7.74
N ASP A 82 11.41 13.80 -8.06
CA ASP A 82 10.79 14.36 -9.26
C ASP A 82 11.30 13.63 -10.52
N GLY A 83 10.36 13.14 -11.32
CA GLY A 83 10.63 12.35 -12.52
C GLY A 83 10.58 10.83 -12.34
N ASP A 84 10.47 10.33 -11.10
CA ASP A 84 10.29 8.90 -10.84
C ASP A 84 8.95 8.37 -11.37
N LYS A 85 8.94 7.08 -11.74
CA LYS A 85 7.74 6.39 -12.25
C LYS A 85 7.18 5.46 -11.18
N ILE A 86 5.89 5.57 -10.89
CA ILE A 86 5.20 4.71 -9.91
C ILE A 86 4.41 3.64 -10.66
N TYR A 87 4.66 2.37 -10.35
CA TYR A 87 3.88 1.23 -10.84
C TYR A 87 3.19 0.56 -9.66
N ALA A 88 1.93 0.19 -9.82
CA ALA A 88 1.16 -0.40 -8.73
C ALA A 88 0.44 -1.65 -9.20
N PHE A 89 0.68 -2.76 -8.49
CA PHE A 89 0.10 -4.06 -8.76
C PHE A 89 -0.65 -4.56 -7.53
N GLY A 90 -1.86 -5.06 -7.72
CA GLY A 90 -2.56 -5.69 -6.62
C GLY A 90 -3.58 -6.71 -7.06
N PHE A 91 -3.90 -7.63 -6.16
CA PHE A 91 -4.86 -8.71 -6.38
C PHE A 91 -5.93 -8.74 -5.28
N SER A 92 -7.20 -8.92 -5.64
CA SER A 92 -8.34 -8.95 -4.71
C SER A 92 -8.33 -7.72 -3.78
N ARG A 93 -8.25 -7.91 -2.45
CA ARG A 93 -8.08 -6.81 -1.48
C ARG A 93 -6.86 -5.94 -1.78
N GLY A 94 -5.74 -6.53 -2.19
CA GLY A 94 -4.54 -5.79 -2.55
C GLY A 94 -4.75 -4.85 -3.74
N ALA A 95 -5.61 -5.23 -4.70
CA ALA A 95 -6.01 -4.35 -5.80
C ALA A 95 -6.78 -3.12 -5.28
N PHE A 96 -7.67 -3.33 -4.30
CA PHE A 96 -8.37 -2.24 -3.62
C PHE A 96 -7.40 -1.35 -2.83
N THR A 97 -6.44 -1.93 -2.11
CA THR A 97 -5.37 -1.22 -1.39
C THR A 97 -4.60 -0.29 -2.32
N VAL A 98 -4.04 -0.79 -3.42
CA VAL A 98 -3.21 0.03 -4.33
C VAL A 98 -4.03 1.11 -5.03
N ARG A 99 -5.31 0.86 -5.35
CA ARG A 99 -6.21 1.91 -5.87
C ARG A 99 -6.42 3.04 -4.87
N ILE A 100 -6.57 2.72 -3.58
CA ILE A 100 -6.64 3.73 -2.53
C ILE A 100 -5.32 4.50 -2.41
N VAL A 101 -4.17 3.82 -2.46
CA VAL A 101 -2.86 4.50 -2.40
C VAL A 101 -2.70 5.48 -3.55
N VAL A 102 -2.99 5.07 -4.79
CA VAL A 102 -2.92 5.95 -5.96
C VAL A 102 -3.91 7.11 -5.83
N GLY A 103 -5.15 6.85 -5.39
CA GLY A 103 -6.14 7.89 -5.13
C GLY A 103 -5.70 8.89 -4.06
N LEU A 104 -5.06 8.42 -2.98
CA LEU A 104 -4.49 9.25 -1.92
C LEU A 104 -3.38 10.14 -2.46
N VAL A 105 -2.44 9.60 -3.25
CA VAL A 105 -1.35 10.38 -3.86
C VAL A 105 -1.89 11.44 -4.81
N LEU A 106 -2.85 11.09 -5.66
CA LEU A 106 -3.44 12.04 -6.60
C LEU A 106 -4.22 13.17 -5.92
N ASN A 107 -4.79 12.91 -4.75
CA ASN A 107 -5.64 13.87 -4.03
C ASN A 107 -4.86 14.70 -2.99
N GLN A 108 -3.90 14.10 -2.29
CA GLN A 108 -3.17 14.72 -1.17
C GLN A 108 -1.69 14.98 -1.49
N GLY A 109 -1.20 14.56 -2.65
CA GLY A 109 0.21 14.61 -3.00
C GLY A 109 1.04 13.63 -2.17
N LEU A 110 2.36 13.85 -2.14
CA LEU A 110 3.29 13.18 -1.23
C LEU A 110 3.71 14.15 -0.13
N VAL A 111 3.68 13.71 1.12
CA VAL A 111 4.01 14.58 2.26
C VAL A 111 5.53 14.72 2.41
N LYS A 112 5.98 15.95 2.62
CA LYS A 112 7.36 16.24 3.07
C LYS A 112 7.46 16.09 4.58
N PHE A 113 8.58 15.58 5.07
CA PHE A 113 8.83 15.28 6.48
C PHE A 113 10.31 15.46 6.81
N ALA A 114 10.61 15.81 8.06
CA ALA A 114 11.97 15.93 8.58
C ALA A 114 12.43 14.67 9.32
N ASN A 115 11.49 13.88 9.86
CA ASN A 115 11.78 12.63 10.57
C ASN A 115 10.62 11.61 10.46
N GLU A 116 10.87 10.38 10.90
CA GLU A 116 9.91 9.26 10.80
C GLU A 116 8.63 9.47 11.62
N GLY A 117 8.72 10.12 12.78
CA GLY A 117 7.54 10.44 13.58
C GLY A 117 6.62 11.44 12.88
N GLU A 118 7.22 12.44 12.24
CA GLU A 118 6.49 13.42 11.43
C GLU A 118 5.88 12.78 10.19
N LEU A 119 6.61 11.92 9.49
CA LEU A 119 6.10 11.16 8.35
C LEU A 119 4.87 10.34 8.74
N ASP A 120 4.94 9.63 9.86
CA ASP A 120 3.84 8.79 10.33
C ASP A 120 2.59 9.61 10.70
N ASN A 121 2.78 10.78 11.33
CA ASN A 121 1.70 11.71 11.64
C ASN A 121 1.07 12.33 10.38
N LYS A 122 1.89 12.84 9.46
CA LYS A 122 1.44 13.47 8.21
C LYS A 122 0.79 12.46 7.26
N ALA A 123 1.32 11.25 7.15
CA ALA A 123 0.72 10.19 6.34
C ALA A 123 -0.68 9.79 6.87
N ARG A 124 -0.86 9.70 8.19
CA ARG A 124 -2.17 9.48 8.79
C ARG A 124 -3.12 10.64 8.55
N ALA A 125 -2.63 11.88 8.64
CA ALA A 125 -3.43 13.06 8.37
C ALA A 125 -3.91 13.10 6.91
N ALA A 126 -3.00 12.89 5.95
CA ALA A 126 -3.33 12.81 4.53
C ALA A 126 -4.36 11.71 4.25
N TYR A 127 -4.19 10.52 4.83
CA TYR A 127 -5.17 9.44 4.69
C TYR A 127 -6.56 9.81 5.24
N ARG A 128 -6.62 10.48 6.40
CA ARG A 128 -7.88 10.96 6.98
C ARG A 128 -8.55 12.01 6.08
N ALA A 129 -7.79 12.98 5.59
CA ALA A 129 -8.29 14.02 4.69
C ALA A 129 -8.84 13.42 3.38
N TYR A 130 -8.07 12.54 2.73
CA TYR A 130 -8.53 11.80 1.55
C TYR A 130 -9.83 11.03 1.79
N ARG A 131 -9.93 10.34 2.94
CA ARG A 131 -11.14 9.57 3.30
C ARG A 131 -12.34 10.49 3.50
N HIS A 132 -12.14 11.62 4.16
CA HIS A 132 -13.18 12.63 4.35
C HIS A 132 -13.68 13.17 3.01
N ASP A 133 -12.77 13.54 2.11
CA ASP A 133 -13.12 14.15 0.83
C ASP A 133 -13.79 13.17 -0.15
N LYS A 134 -13.37 11.89 -0.14
CA LYS A 134 -13.89 10.88 -1.07
C LYS A 134 -15.08 10.07 -0.54
N TYR A 135 -15.24 9.96 0.78
CA TYR A 135 -16.28 9.13 1.40
C TYR A 135 -17.04 9.88 2.50
N PRO A 136 -17.66 11.04 2.20
CA PRO A 136 -18.28 11.91 3.20
C PRO A 136 -19.43 11.23 3.97
N VAL A 137 -20.07 10.21 3.39
CA VAL A 137 -21.26 9.53 3.95
C VAL A 137 -20.93 8.41 4.94
N TRP A 138 -19.64 8.04 5.11
CA TRP A 138 -19.20 6.97 6.01
C TRP A 138 -18.57 7.47 7.32
N ASN A 139 -18.89 8.72 7.72
CA ASN A 139 -18.61 9.23 9.06
C ASN A 139 -19.68 8.74 10.05
N LEU A 140 -19.76 7.43 10.27
CA LEU A 140 -20.46 6.92 11.45
C LEU A 140 -19.47 6.96 12.61
N GLN A 141 -19.80 7.79 13.59
CA GLN A 141 -19.11 7.98 14.87
C GLN A 141 -18.94 6.66 15.63
#